data_AF-A0A7L2K6T6-F1
#
_entry.id   AF-A0A7L2K6T6-F1
#
_cell.length_a   1.000
_cell.length_b   1.000
_cell.length_c   1.000
_cell.angle_alpha   90.00
_cell.angle_beta   90.00
_cell.angle_gamma   90.00
#
_symmetry.space_group_name_H-M   'P 1'
#
loop_
_entity.id
_entity.type
_entity.pdbx_description
1 polymer ?
#
loop_
_entity_poly.entity_id
_entity_poly.type
_entity_poly.pdbx_seq_one_letter_code
_entity_poly.pdbx_strand_id
1 'polypeptide(L)'
;SQALAWIGHFPPGSLYGQLCQLLALTLGDRDPVATAGLLAESLSVTTRHQLLATLHARTRKQKKAAAGPIRDISEQLRGLSLQEEDPKNPPNSQNPPN
;
A
#
# COMPACT_ATOMS: atom_id res chain seq x y z
N SER A 1 4.98 -10.64 -24.03
CA SER A 1 3.83 -9.88 -23.47
C SER A 1 4.28 -8.82 -22.45
N GLN A 2 5.16 -7.87 -22.83
CA GLN A 2 5.60 -6.79 -21.92
C GLN A 2 4.54 -5.69 -21.72
N ALA A 3 3.72 -5.41 -22.73
CA ALA A 3 2.73 -4.33 -22.68
C ALA A 3 1.70 -4.48 -21.54
N LEU A 4 1.29 -5.72 -21.23
CA LEU A 4 0.34 -6.01 -20.14
C LEU A 4 0.92 -5.67 -18.75
N ALA A 5 2.24 -5.75 -18.56
CA ALA A 5 2.87 -5.44 -17.30
C ALA A 5 2.81 -3.93 -16.97
N TRP A 6 2.89 -3.07 -17.99
CA TRP A 6 2.84 -1.61 -17.86
C TRP A 6 1.42 -1.11 -17.57
N ILE A 7 0.45 -1.76 -18.22
CA ILE A 7 -0.98 -1.57 -18.03
C ILE A 7 -1.41 -1.84 -16.56
N GLY A 8 -0.62 -2.64 -15.82
CA GLY A 8 -0.79 -2.91 -14.39
C GLY A 8 -0.60 -1.71 -13.44
N HIS A 9 0.14 -0.67 -13.84
CA HIS A 9 0.64 0.36 -12.92
C HIS A 9 -0.20 1.64 -12.85
N PHE A 10 -1.21 1.81 -13.71
CA PHE A 10 -2.02 3.04 -13.75
C PHE A 10 -3.26 2.97 -12.83
N PRO A 11 -3.55 4.03 -12.04
CA PRO A 11 -4.80 4.14 -11.29
C PRO A 11 -5.99 4.33 -12.25
N PRO A 12 -7.23 4.09 -11.79
CA PRO A 12 -8.36 3.81 -12.66
C PRO A 12 -8.84 5.04 -13.41
N GLY A 13 -8.94 4.91 -14.71
CA GLY A 13 -9.50 5.91 -15.60
C GLY A 13 -9.67 5.35 -17.01
N SER A 14 -10.54 5.97 -17.78
CA SER A 14 -10.79 5.72 -19.21
C SER A 14 -9.51 5.59 -20.06
N LEU A 15 -8.38 6.13 -19.58
CA LEU A 15 -7.05 6.01 -20.17
C LEU A 15 -6.59 4.56 -20.37
N TYR A 16 -6.91 3.64 -19.45
CA TYR A 16 -6.53 2.23 -19.58
C TYR A 16 -7.16 1.59 -20.83
N GLY A 17 -8.45 1.87 -21.06
CA GLY A 17 -9.16 1.38 -22.25
C GLY A 17 -8.56 1.93 -23.53
N GLN A 18 -8.24 3.22 -23.55
CA GLN A 18 -7.61 3.88 -24.70
C GLN A 18 -6.21 3.32 -24.99
N LEU A 19 -5.40 3.04 -23.96
CA LEU A 19 -4.07 2.42 -24.13
C LEU A 19 -4.17 1.00 -24.66
N CYS A 20 -5.10 0.19 -24.15
CA CYS A 20 -5.35 -1.15 -24.67
C CYS A 20 -5.78 -1.12 -26.15
N GLN A 21 -6.64 -0.17 -26.53
CA GLN A 21 -7.06 0.02 -27.93
C GLN A 21 -5.90 0.47 -28.82
N LEU A 22 -5.09 1.43 -28.37
CA LEU A 22 -3.91 1.89 -29.12
C LEU A 22 -2.92 0.73 -29.34
N LEU A 23 -2.65 -0.05 -28.29
CA LEU A 23 -1.79 -1.22 -28.37
C LEU A 23 -2.36 -2.28 -29.32
N ALA A 24 -3.66 -2.54 -29.27
CA ALA A 24 -4.34 -3.47 -30.18
C ALA A 24 -4.19 -3.03 -31.65
N LEU A 25 -4.32 -1.73 -31.94
CA LEU A 25 -4.10 -1.17 -33.28
C LEU A 25 -2.65 -1.33 -33.75
N THR A 26 -1.67 -1.15 -32.84
CA THR A 26 -0.24 -1.32 -33.19
C THR A 26 0.17 -2.78 -33.34
N LEU A 27 -0.52 -3.69 -32.66
CA LEU A 27 -0.18 -5.11 -32.64
C LEU A 27 -0.83 -5.85 -33.81
N GLY A 28 -2.10 -5.51 -34.12
CA GLY A 28 -2.77 -5.82 -35.37
C GLY A 28 -2.56 -7.24 -35.92
N ASP A 29 -2.49 -7.35 -37.24
CA ASP A 29 -2.40 -8.61 -38.01
C ASP A 29 -1.22 -9.51 -37.61
N ARG A 30 -0.22 -8.97 -36.92
CA ARG A 30 0.96 -9.72 -36.47
C ARG A 30 0.67 -10.64 -35.29
N ASP A 31 -0.31 -10.30 -34.45
CA ASP A 31 -0.73 -11.13 -33.31
C ASP A 31 -2.23 -10.92 -33.01
N PRO A 32 -3.11 -11.65 -33.72
CA PRO A 32 -4.57 -11.50 -33.56
C PRO A 32 -5.06 -11.93 -32.17
N VAL A 33 -4.36 -12.88 -31.53
CA VAL A 33 -4.74 -13.37 -30.19
C VAL A 33 -4.45 -12.32 -29.13
N ALA A 34 -3.25 -11.73 -29.15
CA ALA A 34 -2.93 -10.65 -28.23
C ALA A 34 -3.79 -9.40 -28.47
N THR A 35 -4.12 -9.11 -29.74
CA THR A 35 -5.02 -8.01 -30.12
C THR A 35 -6.43 -8.21 -29.55
N ALA A 36 -7.01 -9.41 -29.68
CA ALA A 36 -8.31 -9.72 -29.11
C ALA A 36 -8.32 -9.61 -27.57
N GLY A 37 -7.23 -10.05 -26.92
CA GLY A 37 -7.04 -9.89 -25.47
C GLY A 37 -7.02 -8.43 -25.03
N LEU A 38 -6.28 -7.58 -25.75
CA LEU A 38 -6.22 -6.13 -25.48
C LEU A 38 -7.59 -5.46 -25.68
N LEU A 39 -8.34 -5.84 -26.71
CA LEU A 39 -9.70 -5.32 -26.93
C LEU A 39 -10.65 -5.74 -25.79
N ALA A 40 -10.61 -6.99 -25.36
CA ALA A 40 -11.42 -7.47 -24.23
C ALA A 40 -11.06 -6.75 -22.91
N GLU A 41 -9.77 -6.50 -22.68
CA GLU A 41 -9.27 -5.70 -21.56
C GLU A 41 -9.75 -4.24 -21.64
N SER A 42 -9.83 -3.65 -22.84
CA SER A 42 -10.31 -2.28 -23.03
C SER A 42 -11.79 -2.08 -22.67
N LEU A 43 -12.59 -3.14 -22.76
CA LEU A 43 -14.02 -3.14 -22.39
C LEU A 43 -14.22 -3.47 -20.91
N SER A 44 -13.27 -4.19 -20.30
CA SER A 44 -13.34 -4.67 -18.92
C SER A 44 -12.87 -3.63 -17.88
N VAL A 45 -12.72 -2.35 -18.27
CA VAL A 45 -12.20 -1.26 -17.43
C VAL A 45 -12.97 -1.12 -16.11
N THR A 46 -14.31 -1.17 -16.17
CA THR A 46 -15.17 -1.06 -14.98
C THR A 46 -14.98 -2.23 -14.02
N THR A 47 -14.99 -3.46 -14.53
CA THR A 47 -14.81 -4.67 -13.74
C THR A 47 -13.43 -4.72 -13.09
N ARG A 48 -12.39 -4.38 -13.86
CA ARG A 48 -11.01 -4.27 -13.37
C ARG A 48 -10.90 -3.23 -12.27
N HIS A 49 -11.52 -2.06 -12.46
CA HIS A 49 -11.53 -1.00 -11.47
C HIS A 49 -12.17 -1.45 -10.15
N GLN A 50 -13.35 -2.08 -10.21
CA GLN A 50 -14.04 -2.60 -9.03
C GLN A 50 -13.23 -3.67 -8.30
N LEU A 51 -12.61 -4.59 -9.04
CA LEU A 51 -11.75 -5.63 -8.47
C LEU A 51 -10.55 -5.01 -7.74
N LEU A 52 -9.82 -4.10 -8.38
CA LEU A 52 -8.66 -3.43 -7.79
C LEU A 52 -9.06 -2.61 -6.56
N ALA A 53 -10.16 -1.86 -6.62
CA ALA A 53 -10.67 -1.10 -5.48
C ALA A 53 -10.99 -2.02 -4.29
N THR A 54 -11.62 -3.17 -4.55
CA THR A 54 -11.94 -4.18 -3.54
C THR A 54 -10.68 -4.78 -2.92
N LEU A 55 -9.68 -5.12 -3.74
CA LEU A 55 -8.39 -5.64 -3.28
C LEU A 55 -7.66 -4.60 -2.41
N HIS A 56 -7.55 -3.36 -2.88
CA HIS A 56 -6.95 -2.27 -2.10
C HIS A 56 -7.65 -2.06 -0.76
N ALA A 57 -8.98 -2.10 -0.73
CA ALA A 57 -9.74 -1.98 0.51
C ALA A 57 -9.45 -3.14 1.47
N ARG A 58 -9.37 -4.38 0.98
CA ARG A 58 -9.02 -5.56 1.79
C ARG A 58 -7.60 -5.47 2.35
N THR A 59 -6.61 -5.13 1.52
CA THR A 59 -5.22 -4.97 1.96
C THR A 59 -5.08 -3.86 3.00
N ARG A 60 -5.77 -2.73 2.83
CA ARG A 60 -5.80 -1.66 3.84
C ARG A 60 -6.40 -2.13 5.16
N LYS A 61 -7.52 -2.87 5.11
CA LYS A 61 -8.16 -3.44 6.31
C LYS A 61 -7.22 -4.40 7.03
N GLN A 62 -6.53 -5.29 6.31
CA GLN A 62 -5.55 -6.22 6.88
C GLN A 62 -4.36 -5.48 7.52
N LYS A 63 -3.82 -4.47 6.84
CA LYS A 63 -2.72 -3.65 7.39
C LYS A 63 -3.15 -2.92 8.67
N LYS A 64 -4.38 -2.39 8.72
CA LYS A 64 -4.93 -1.76 9.93
C LYS A 64 -5.15 -2.77 11.06
N ALA A 65 -5.65 -3.96 10.73
CA ALA A 65 -5.83 -5.05 11.70
C ALA A 65 -4.49 -5.53 12.28
N ALA A 66 -3.44 -5.64 11.47
CA ALA A 66 -2.10 -5.98 11.92
C ALA A 66 -1.43 -4.85 12.70
N ALA A 67 -1.72 -3.59 12.38
CA ALA A 67 -1.18 -2.43 13.09
C ALA A 67 -1.73 -2.29 14.52
N GLY A 68 -2.91 -2.82 14.84
CA GLY A 68 -3.49 -2.78 16.19
C GLY A 68 -2.63 -3.51 17.22
N PRO A 69 -2.36 -4.83 17.05
CA PRO A 69 -1.48 -5.59 17.93
C PRO A 69 -0.05 -5.05 17.98
N ILE A 70 0.51 -4.61 16.85
CA ILE A 70 1.87 -4.03 16.80
C ILE A 70 1.94 -2.71 17.58
N ARG A 71 0.90 -1.88 17.49
CA ARG A 71 0.81 -0.63 18.25
C ARG A 71 0.67 -0.90 19.74
N ASP A 72 -0.15 -1.85 20.14
CA ASP A 72 -0.34 -2.27 21.54
C ASP A 72 0.98 -2.81 22.15
N ILE A 73 1.68 -3.68 21.43
CA ILE A 73 3.01 -4.18 21.82
C ILE A 73 4.02 -3.04 21.93
N SER A 74 3.98 -2.06 21.01
CA SER A 74 4.88 -0.90 21.04
C SER A 74 4.58 0.03 22.22
N GLU A 75 3.31 0.17 22.62
CA GLU A 75 2.90 0.95 23.80
C GLU A 75 3.30 0.23 25.09
N GLN A 76 3.15 -1.10 25.17
CA GLN A 76 3.63 -1.90 26.30
C GLN A 76 5.15 -1.84 26.45
N LEU A 77 5.90 -1.99 25.36
CA LEU A 77 7.37 -1.87 25.37
C LEU A 77 7.83 -0.45 25.76
N ARG A 78 7.10 0.59 25.35
CA ARG A 78 7.36 1.97 25.77
C ARG A 78 7.11 2.17 27.27
N GLY A 79 6.07 1.54 27.83
CA GLY A 79 5.80 1.56 29.27
C GLY A 79 6.84 0.81 30.11
N LEU A 80 7.54 -0.15 29.51
CA LEU A 80 8.64 -0.90 30.14
C LEU A 80 10.02 -0.26 29.93
N SER A 81 10.12 0.84 29.18
CA SER A 81 11.38 1.57 28.99
C SER A 81 11.75 2.30 30.27
N LEU A 82 12.65 1.70 31.06
CA LEU A 82 13.23 2.30 32.27
C LEU A 82 13.89 3.64 31.92
N GLN A 83 13.41 4.73 32.52
CA GLN A 83 14.15 5.98 32.57
C GLN A 83 15.42 5.72 33.39
N GLU A 84 16.54 5.62 32.68
CA GLU A 84 17.86 5.54 33.28
C GLU A 84 18.17 6.91 33.89
N GLU A 85 17.82 7.07 35.16
CA GLU A 85 18.26 8.20 35.98
C GLU A 85 19.79 8.14 36.10
N ASP A 86 20.46 9.11 35.50
CA ASP A 86 21.91 9.30 35.50
C ASP A 86 22.43 9.48 36.95
N PRO A 87 23.33 8.62 37.47
CA PRO A 87 23.79 8.70 38.85
C PRO A 87 24.96 9.70 38.96
N LYS A 88 24.66 11.01 38.91
CA LYS A 88 25.66 12.00 39.33
C LYS A 88 25.05 13.30 39.87
N ASN A 89 24.68 13.31 41.16
CA ASN A 89 24.92 14.47 42.02
C ASN A 89 24.97 14.07 43.52
N PRO A 90 25.92 14.61 44.31
CA PRO A 90 26.23 14.16 45.68
C PRO A 90 25.26 14.75 46.73
N PRO A 91 25.25 14.22 47.98
CA PRO A 91 24.31 14.64 49.01
C PRO A 91 24.70 16.01 49.58
N ASN A 92 23.81 17.01 49.48
CA ASN A 92 23.97 18.26 50.20
C ASN A 92 23.27 18.17 51.58
N SER A 93 24.03 18.55 52.60
CA SER A 93 23.71 18.57 54.02
C SER A 93 22.91 19.83 54.41
N GLN A 94 22.30 19.81 55.60
CA GLN A 94 21.62 20.92 56.36
C GLN A 94 20.22 21.35 55.86
N ASN A 95 19.14 21.55 56.66
CA ASN A 95 18.92 21.77 58.11
C ASN A 95 17.40 21.53 58.49
N PRO A 96 16.96 21.52 59.77
CA PRO A 96 15.69 20.95 60.28
C PRO A 96 14.47 21.91 60.22
N PRO A 97 13.23 21.40 60.50
CA PRO A 97 12.00 22.18 60.37
C PRO A 97 11.78 23.19 61.51
N ASN A 98 11.11 24.29 61.18
CA ASN A 98 10.41 25.19 62.11
C ASN A 98 8.92 24.84 62.07
#